data_AF-A0A1N6XAQ1-F1
#
_entry.id   AF-A0A1N6XAQ1-F1
#
_cell.length_a   1.000
_cell.length_b   1.000
_cell.length_c   1.000
_cell.angle_alpha   90.00
_cell.angle_beta   90.00
_cell.angle_gamma   90.00
#
_symmetry.space_group_name_H-M   'P 1'
#
loop_
_entity.id
_entity.type
_entity.pdbx_description
1 polymer ?
#
loop_
_entity_poly.entity_id
_entity_poly.type
_entity_poly.pdbx_seq_one_letter_code
_entity_poly.pdbx_strand_id
1 'polypeptide(L)'
;MTRVLFLAPLTAALVACSTAPSTRVSVPLPVECRVQAPPRPVMPTDALRSGVDVDHWVQAAQAELLLREGYESELEAALAACTAPLGR
;
A
#
# COMPACT_ATOMS: atom_id res chain seq x y z
N MET A 1 36.14 0.39 -54.75
CA MET A 1 35.99 -0.96 -54.18
C MET A 1 36.34 -1.04 -52.68
N THR A 2 37.25 -0.21 -52.17
CA THR A 2 37.69 -0.24 -50.76
C THR A 2 36.62 0.16 -49.72
N ARG A 3 35.68 1.06 -50.08
CA ARG A 3 34.59 1.49 -49.18
C ARG A 3 33.58 0.40 -48.82
N VAL A 4 33.36 -0.57 -49.72
CA VAL A 4 32.44 -1.71 -49.49
C VAL A 4 33.07 -2.73 -48.54
N LEU A 5 34.40 -2.85 -48.54
CA LEU A 5 35.14 -3.80 -47.69
C LEU A 5 35.03 -3.47 -46.19
N PHE A 6 34.89 -2.19 -45.84
CA PHE A 6 34.75 -1.75 -44.44
C PHE A 6 33.30 -1.73 -43.94
N LEU A 7 32.30 -1.72 -44.83
CA LEU A 7 30.89 -1.74 -44.45
C LEU A 7 30.41 -3.14 -44.01
N ALA A 8 30.99 -4.20 -44.58
CA ALA A 8 30.64 -5.58 -44.29
C ALA A 8 30.95 -6.03 -42.85
N PRO A 9 32.14 -5.80 -42.26
CA PRO A 9 32.41 -6.20 -40.88
C PRO A 9 31.60 -5.36 -39.87
N LEU A 10 31.34 -4.09 -40.19
CA LEU A 10 30.54 -3.20 -39.35
C LEU A 10 29.09 -3.71 -39.27
N THR A 11 28.46 -4.00 -40.40
CA THR A 11 27.09 -4.53 -40.43
C THR A 11 26.97 -5.91 -39.78
N ALA A 12 27.98 -6.77 -39.91
CA ALA A 12 28.01 -8.07 -39.23
C ALA A 12 28.07 -7.95 -37.70
N ALA A 13 28.82 -6.97 -37.17
CA ALA A 13 28.90 -6.73 -35.73
C ALA A 13 27.57 -6.23 -35.13
N LEU A 14 26.76 -5.49 -35.90
CA LEU A 14 25.46 -4.98 -35.45
C LEU A 14 24.37 -6.06 -35.37
N VAL A 15 24.46 -7.13 -36.17
CA VAL A 15 23.47 -8.24 -36.15
C VAL A 15 23.61 -9.14 -34.92
N ALA A 16 24.79 -9.17 -34.28
CA ALA A 16 25.04 -10.05 -33.13
C ALA A 16 24.35 -9.62 -31.82
N CYS A 17 23.92 -8.36 -31.68
CA CYS A 17 23.26 -7.87 -30.46
C CYS A 17 21.73 -8.14 -30.43
N SER A 18 21.11 -8.63 -31.50
CA SER A 18 19.66 -8.81 -31.56
C SER A 18 19.16 -10.21 -31.17
N THR A 19 20.07 -11.15 -30.87
CA THR A 19 19.73 -12.58 -30.68
C THR A 19 19.87 -13.09 -29.24
N ALA A 20 19.77 -12.21 -28.24
CA ALA A 20 19.73 -12.67 -26.85
C ALA A 20 18.45 -13.50 -26.61
N PRO A 21 18.54 -14.74 -26.09
CA PRO A 21 17.37 -15.57 -25.83
C PRO A 21 16.49 -14.93 -24.75
N SER A 22 15.18 -14.86 -25.00
CA SER A 22 14.23 -14.34 -24.02
C SER A 22 14.10 -15.32 -22.84
N THR A 23 14.63 -14.95 -21.69
CA THR A 23 14.45 -15.71 -20.45
C THR A 23 13.08 -15.40 -19.86
N ARG A 24 12.33 -16.44 -19.46
CA ARG A 24 11.08 -16.26 -18.73
C ARG A 24 11.40 -15.78 -17.31
N VAL A 25 10.91 -14.59 -16.96
CA VAL A 25 11.03 -14.03 -15.60
C VAL A 25 9.64 -13.94 -14.99
N SER A 26 9.48 -14.50 -13.79
CA SER A 26 8.26 -14.34 -13.00
C SER A 26 8.35 -13.02 -12.25
N VAL A 27 7.56 -12.04 -12.66
CA VAL A 27 7.42 -10.76 -11.95
C VAL A 27 6.28 -10.92 -10.93
N PRO A 28 6.52 -10.71 -9.62
CA PRO A 28 5.44 -10.71 -8.66
C PRO A 28 4.46 -9.59 -9.00
N LEU A 29 3.18 -9.94 -9.16
CA LEU A 29 2.11 -8.97 -9.39
C LEU A 29 1.52 -8.55 -8.04
N PRO A 30 1.34 -7.24 -7.79
CA PRO A 30 0.62 -6.78 -6.62
C PRO A 30 -0.81 -7.32 -6.67
N VAL A 31 -1.24 -7.94 -5.58
CA VAL A 31 -2.62 -8.41 -5.39
C VAL A 31 -3.35 -7.47 -4.44
N GLU A 32 -4.67 -7.48 -4.52
CA GLU A 32 -5.52 -6.72 -3.59
C GLU A 32 -5.25 -7.14 -2.14
N CYS A 33 -5.12 -6.14 -1.26
CA CYS A 33 -4.99 -6.38 0.17
C CYS A 33 -6.33 -6.84 0.76
N ARG A 34 -6.34 -7.99 1.45
CA ARG A 34 -7.55 -8.59 2.05
C ARG A 34 -7.62 -8.41 3.56
N VAL A 35 -7.26 -7.23 4.06
CA VAL A 35 -7.38 -6.92 5.48
C VAL A 35 -8.82 -6.52 5.80
N GLN A 36 -9.39 -7.10 6.84
CA GLN A 36 -10.72 -6.73 7.32
C GLN A 36 -10.63 -5.41 8.09
N ALA A 37 -11.53 -4.46 7.77
CA ALA A 37 -11.64 -3.24 8.55
C ALA A 37 -12.09 -3.56 9.98
N PRO A 38 -11.39 -3.05 11.02
CA PRO A 38 -11.85 -3.13 12.40
C PRO A 38 -13.26 -2.54 12.54
N PRO A 39 -14.15 -3.14 13.35
CA PRO A 39 -15.49 -2.60 13.57
C PRO A 39 -15.40 -1.31 14.39
N ARG A 40 -16.23 -0.31 14.06
CA ARG A 40 -16.35 0.90 14.89
C ARG A 40 -16.82 0.50 16.30
N PRO A 41 -16.13 0.93 17.38
CA PRO A 41 -16.58 0.67 18.73
C PRO A 41 -17.88 1.43 19.05
N VAL A 42 -18.58 0.98 20.08
CA VAL A 42 -19.73 1.71 20.62
C VAL A 42 -19.20 2.97 21.31
N MET A 43 -19.53 4.14 20.77
CA MET A 43 -18.99 5.39 21.28
C MET A 43 -19.81 5.89 22.48
N PRO A 44 -19.18 6.23 23.62
CA PRO A 44 -19.88 6.70 24.81
C PRO A 44 -20.81 7.90 24.59
N THR A 45 -20.49 8.79 23.65
CA THR A 45 -21.34 9.95 23.39
C THR A 45 -22.58 9.62 22.54
N ASP A 46 -22.57 8.52 21.77
CA ASP A 46 -23.71 8.11 20.92
C ASP A 46 -24.97 7.82 21.77
N ALA A 47 -24.80 7.40 23.02
CA ALA A 47 -25.88 7.03 23.93
C ALA A 47 -26.39 8.19 24.81
N LEU A 48 -25.79 9.39 24.72
CA LEU A 48 -26.17 10.51 25.56
C LEU A 48 -27.51 11.10 25.14
N ARG A 49 -28.35 11.44 26.13
CA ARG A 49 -29.57 12.21 25.89
C ARG A 49 -29.24 13.69 25.72
N SER A 50 -30.06 14.40 24.95
CA SER A 50 -30.00 15.86 24.85
C SER A 50 -30.18 16.52 26.22
N GLY A 51 -29.41 17.57 26.50
CA GLY A 51 -29.51 18.32 27.76
C GLY A 51 -28.88 17.62 28.97
N VAL A 52 -28.05 16.60 28.75
CA VAL A 52 -27.19 16.03 29.79
C VAL A 52 -26.29 17.13 30.38
N ASP A 53 -26.04 17.06 31.68
CA ASP A 53 -25.15 17.97 32.38
C ASP A 53 -23.71 17.92 31.83
N VAL A 54 -22.98 19.03 31.97
CA VAL A 54 -21.63 19.22 31.41
C VAL A 54 -20.66 18.18 31.94
N ASP A 55 -20.70 17.85 33.24
CA ASP A 55 -19.73 16.92 33.82
C ASP A 55 -19.90 15.51 33.24
N HIS A 56 -21.15 15.08 33.05
CA HIS A 56 -21.47 13.81 32.42
C HIS A 56 -21.09 13.78 30.93
N TRP A 57 -21.30 14.89 30.22
CA TRP A 57 -20.87 15.00 28.83
C TRP A 57 -19.34 14.91 28.72
N VAL A 58 -18.61 15.65 29.57
CA VAL A 58 -17.14 15.68 29.61
C VAL A 58 -16.57 14.31 29.97
N GLN A 59 -17.18 13.59 30.91
CA GLN A 59 -16.79 12.22 31.24
C GLN A 59 -16.91 11.29 30.02
N ALA A 60 -18.07 11.30 29.35
CA ALA A 60 -18.31 10.46 28.19
C ALA A 60 -17.40 10.83 27.01
N ALA A 61 -17.19 12.12 26.76
CA ALA A 61 -16.29 12.60 25.71
C ALA A 61 -14.83 12.19 25.95
N GLN A 62 -14.34 12.25 27.20
CA GLN A 62 -13.00 11.78 27.53
C GLN A 62 -12.84 10.26 27.35
N ALA A 63 -13.84 9.48 27.79
CA ALA A 63 -13.84 8.04 27.57
C ALA A 63 -13.83 7.71 26.07
N GLU A 64 -14.56 8.48 25.28
CA GLU A 64 -14.60 8.32 23.83
C GLU A 64 -13.28 8.70 23.15
N LEU A 65 -12.61 9.76 23.60
CA LEU A 65 -11.29 10.15 23.05
C LEU A 65 -10.30 8.99 23.13
N LEU A 66 -10.18 8.36 24.31
CA LEU A 66 -9.29 7.21 24.52
C LEU A 66 -9.69 6.00 23.65
N LEU A 67 -10.99 5.75 23.48
CA LEU A 67 -11.47 4.69 22.59
C LEU A 67 -11.15 4.99 21.12
N ARG A 68 -11.26 6.25 20.69
CA ARG A 68 -10.92 6.66 19.33
C ARG A 68 -9.43 6.54 19.06
N GLU A 69 -8.56 6.90 20.00
CA GLU A 69 -7.11 6.71 19.89
C GLU A 69 -6.72 5.22 19.75
N GLY A 70 -7.37 4.35 20.52
CA GLY A 70 -7.21 2.90 20.38
C GLY A 70 -7.67 2.39 19.00
N TYR A 71 -8.85 2.82 18.56
CA TYR A 71 -9.40 2.46 17.26
C TYR A 71 -8.55 3.00 16.09
N GLU A 72 -7.98 4.20 16.21
CA GLU A 72 -7.04 4.76 15.24
C GLU A 72 -5.80 3.88 15.13
N SER A 73 -5.26 3.40 16.25
CA SER A 73 -4.13 2.46 16.26
C SER A 73 -4.46 1.15 15.52
N GLU A 74 -5.67 0.61 15.70
CA GLU A 74 -6.12 -0.58 14.97
C GLU A 74 -6.25 -0.32 13.47
N LEU A 75 -6.77 0.84 13.08
CA LEU A 75 -6.88 1.25 11.68
C LEU A 75 -5.50 1.45 11.03
N GLU A 76 -4.57 2.08 11.73
CA GLU A 76 -3.19 2.25 11.27
C GLU A 76 -2.52 0.90 11.05
N ALA A 77 -2.69 -0.05 11.98
CA ALA A 77 -2.16 -1.40 11.84
C ALA A 77 -2.74 -2.12 10.60
N ALA A 78 -4.06 -2.00 10.38
CA ALA A 78 -4.71 -2.56 9.19
C ALA A 78 -4.17 -1.94 7.89
N LEU A 79 -3.97 -0.62 7.88
CA LEU A 79 -3.42 0.10 6.72
C LEU A 79 -1.95 -0.24 6.46
N ALA A 80 -1.14 -0.36 7.51
CA ALA A 80 0.28 -0.71 7.42
C ALA A 80 0.47 -2.09 6.77
N ALA A 81 -0.41 -3.05 7.10
CA ALA A 81 -0.39 -4.37 6.47
C ALA A 81 -0.62 -4.32 4.94
N CYS A 82 -1.37 -3.32 4.45
CA CYS A 82 -1.67 -3.16 3.03
C CYS A 82 -0.67 -2.28 2.27
N THR A 83 0.05 -1.41 2.95
CA THR A 83 0.96 -0.43 2.32
C THR A 83 2.43 -0.81 2.41
N ALA A 84 2.74 -1.92 3.10
CA ALA A 84 4.09 -2.46 3.16
C ALA A 84 4.65 -2.80 1.75
N PRO A 85 5.95 -2.54 1.49
CA PRO A 85 6.54 -2.78 0.18
C PRO A 85 6.56 -4.27 -0.18
N LEU A 86 6.13 -4.57 -1.41
CA LEU A 86 6.10 -5.92 -1.96
C LEU A 86 7.50 -6.27 -2.51
N GLY A 87 8.39 -6.72 -1.63
CA GLY A 87 9.72 -7.21 -1.99
C GLY A 87 10.82 -6.53 -1.18
N ARG A 88 11.41 -7.30 -0.25
CA ARG A 88 12.75 -7.05 0.29
C ARG A 88 13.64 -8.18 -0.20
#